data_AF-A0A661G9H4-F1
#
_entry.id   AF-A0A661G9H4-F1
#
_cell.length_a   1.000
_cell.length_b   1.000
_cell.length_c   1.000
_cell.angle_alpha   90.00
_cell.angle_beta   90.00
_cell.angle_gamma   90.00
#
_symmetry.space_group_name_H-M   'P 1'
#
loop_
_entity.id
_entity.type
_entity.pdbx_description
1 polymer ?
#
loop_
_entity_poly.entity_id
_entity_poly.type
_entity_poly.pdbx_seq_one_letter_code
_entity_poly.pdbx_strand_id
1 'polypeptide(L)'
;MRKSSRREIRKNATCVGSGRTVRNKVRVPIALVFLVNVLAACAGTMSGTGDSGEILVFAFSEDTAFRIIRDSMLPVVREGTIVMADSTKKGYTGTVKLGLDSDRITAVMIPAKGRNSAGTVLDGYRFEVIHSGTAAAARIPASRDIIRNIVRNAAMTSEPLTLID
;
A
#
# COMPACT_ATOMS: atom_id res chain seq x y z
N MET A 1 -45.51 -65.57 -44.98
CA MET A 1 -44.86 -66.90 -45.05
C MET A 1 -43.35 -66.73 -44.96
N ARG A 2 -42.69 -67.56 -44.14
CA ARG A 2 -41.25 -67.94 -44.17
C ARG A 2 -40.25 -66.85 -43.75
N LYS A 3 -39.67 -66.96 -42.55
CA LYS A 3 -38.52 -67.81 -42.12
C LYS A 3 -37.22 -66.99 -42.22
N SER A 4 -36.49 -66.80 -41.12
CA SER A 4 -35.35 -67.66 -40.70
C SER A 4 -34.13 -67.38 -41.59
N SER A 5 -32.87 -67.23 -41.18
CA SER A 5 -32.15 -67.55 -39.95
C SER A 5 -30.66 -67.25 -40.24
N ARG A 6 -29.88 -67.01 -39.17
CA ARG A 6 -28.42 -67.25 -39.03
C ARG A 6 -27.45 -66.52 -39.95
N ARG A 7 -26.56 -65.74 -39.32
CA ARG A 7 -25.13 -65.83 -39.60
C ARG A 7 -24.36 -66.11 -38.33
N GLU A 8 -23.27 -66.82 -38.56
CA GLU A 8 -22.54 -67.71 -37.69
C GLU A 8 -21.11 -67.14 -37.55
N ILE A 9 -20.61 -67.13 -36.30
CA ILE A 9 -19.24 -67.39 -35.85
C ILE A 9 -18.06 -66.64 -36.49
N ARG A 10 -17.24 -66.03 -35.62
CA ARG A 10 -15.76 -66.16 -35.47
C ARG A 10 -15.28 -64.96 -34.61
N LYS A 11 -14.30 -65.03 -33.71
CA LYS A 11 -13.49 -66.06 -33.05
C LYS A 11 -12.85 -65.33 -31.84
N ASN A 12 -12.61 -66.07 -30.76
CA ASN A 12 -11.81 -65.67 -29.61
C ASN A 12 -10.41 -65.17 -29.99
N ALA A 13 -9.93 -64.15 -29.28
CA ALA A 13 -8.51 -63.98 -28.95
C ALA A 13 -8.37 -63.21 -27.62
N THR A 14 -8.15 -64.00 -26.57
CA THR A 14 -7.09 -63.88 -25.56
C THR A 14 -6.92 -62.61 -24.71
N CYS A 15 -6.88 -62.90 -23.39
CA CYS A 15 -6.53 -62.08 -22.24
C CYS A 15 -5.14 -61.40 -22.30
N VAL A 16 -4.97 -60.34 -21.49
CA VAL A 16 -4.00 -60.22 -20.37
C VAL A 16 -3.61 -58.75 -20.14
N GLY A 17 -3.81 -58.27 -18.91
CA GLY A 17 -2.76 -57.54 -18.19
C GLY A 17 -2.72 -56.01 -18.22
N SER A 18 -3.06 -55.44 -17.07
CA SER A 18 -2.23 -54.48 -16.31
C SER A 18 -1.90 -53.09 -16.91
N GLY A 19 -2.33 -52.06 -16.19
CA GLY A 19 -1.79 -50.71 -16.38
C GLY A 19 -2.70 -49.60 -15.88
N ARG A 20 -2.86 -49.46 -14.56
CA ARG A 20 -3.36 -48.21 -13.97
C ARG A 20 -2.40 -47.08 -14.33
N THR A 21 -2.86 -46.13 -15.14
CA THR A 21 -2.33 -44.77 -15.12
C THR A 21 -3.51 -43.82 -15.02
N VAL A 22 -3.84 -43.44 -13.78
CA VAL A 22 -4.71 -42.31 -13.47
C VAL A 22 -3.98 -41.07 -13.98
N ARG A 23 -4.28 -40.68 -15.21
CA ARG A 23 -3.77 -39.46 -15.82
C ARG A 23 -4.55 -38.29 -15.22
N ASN A 24 -4.06 -37.78 -14.09
CA ASN A 24 -4.65 -36.66 -13.37
C ASN A 24 -4.52 -35.40 -14.23
N LYS A 25 -5.50 -35.16 -15.11
CA LYS A 25 -5.63 -33.88 -15.84
C LYS A 25 -6.14 -32.85 -14.84
N VAL A 26 -5.23 -32.24 -14.08
CA VAL A 26 -5.53 -31.00 -13.37
C VAL A 26 -5.72 -29.92 -14.43
N ARG A 27 -6.96 -29.79 -14.91
CA ARG A 27 -7.40 -28.63 -15.69
C ARG A 27 -7.45 -27.46 -14.72
N VAL A 28 -6.34 -26.75 -14.55
CA VAL A 28 -6.34 -25.45 -13.88
C VAL A 28 -7.11 -24.50 -14.81
N PRO A 29 -8.31 -24.03 -14.44
CA PRO A 29 -9.03 -23.10 -15.28
C PRO A 29 -8.23 -21.80 -15.35
N ILE A 30 -7.96 -21.31 -16.56
CA ILE A 30 -7.25 -20.04 -16.83
C ILE A 30 -7.93 -18.85 -16.11
N ALA A 31 -9.22 -19.00 -15.76
CA ALA A 31 -9.96 -18.06 -14.92
C ALA A 31 -9.34 -17.87 -13.51
N LEU A 32 -8.64 -18.86 -12.95
CA LEU A 32 -8.01 -18.77 -11.63
C LEU A 32 -6.74 -17.91 -11.65
N VAL A 33 -6.03 -17.81 -12.79
CA VAL A 33 -4.83 -16.98 -12.92
C VAL A 33 -5.18 -15.49 -13.05
N PHE A 34 -6.35 -15.17 -13.64
CA PHE A 34 -6.88 -13.81 -13.68
C PHE A 34 -7.43 -13.32 -12.33
N LEU A 35 -7.92 -14.23 -11.48
CA LEU A 35 -8.45 -13.87 -10.15
C LEU A 35 -7.35 -13.45 -9.16
N VAL A 36 -6.09 -13.86 -9.37
CA VAL A 36 -4.98 -13.62 -8.43
C VAL A 36 -4.24 -12.29 -8.69
N ASN A 37 -4.48 -11.61 -9.82
CA ASN A 37 -3.80 -10.34 -10.16
C ASN A 37 -4.56 -9.06 -9.74
N VAL A 38 -5.75 -9.17 -9.14
CA VAL A 38 -6.68 -8.02 -8.99
C VAL A 38 -6.55 -7.27 -7.64
N LEU A 39 -5.76 -7.73 -6.68
CA LEU A 39 -5.75 -7.15 -5.33
C LEU A 39 -4.38 -6.70 -4.81
N ALA A 40 -3.45 -6.32 -5.71
CA ALA A 40 -2.22 -5.64 -5.31
C ALA A 40 -2.51 -4.18 -4.88
N ALA A 41 -3.17 -4.01 -3.73
CA ALA A 41 -3.18 -2.73 -3.01
C ALA A 41 -1.76 -2.48 -2.49
N CYS A 42 -0.93 -1.81 -3.29
CA CYS A 42 0.42 -1.43 -2.86
C CYS A 42 0.30 -0.35 -1.79
N ALA A 43 0.61 -0.67 -0.54
CA ALA A 43 0.84 0.34 0.49
C ALA A 43 2.29 0.85 0.37
N GLY A 44 2.49 2.15 0.59
CA GLY A 44 3.82 2.77 0.60
C GLY A 44 3.92 3.81 1.70
N THR A 45 5.15 4.03 2.18
CA THR A 45 5.44 5.01 3.22
C THR A 45 6.53 5.95 2.73
N MET A 46 6.34 7.25 2.91
CA MET A 46 7.32 8.30 2.66
C MET A 46 7.64 8.98 3.99
N SER A 47 8.92 9.18 4.28
CA SER A 47 9.36 9.91 5.47
C SER A 47 9.77 11.33 5.10
N GLY A 48 9.66 12.26 6.04
CA GLY A 48 10.20 13.61 5.88
C GLY A 48 11.72 13.55 5.91
N THR A 49 12.35 13.79 4.77
CA THR A 49 13.82 13.78 4.64
C THR A 49 14.35 15.14 4.21
N GLY A 50 15.60 15.42 4.60
CA GLY A 50 16.36 16.55 4.09
C GLY A 50 16.89 16.31 2.68
N ASP A 51 17.60 17.30 2.15
CA ASP A 51 18.15 17.24 0.79
C ASP A 51 19.20 16.13 0.63
N SER A 52 19.88 15.75 1.72
CA SER A 52 20.83 14.62 1.76
C SER A 52 20.17 13.26 2.08
N GLY A 53 18.84 13.20 2.20
CA GLY A 53 18.10 11.96 2.43
C GLY A 53 18.03 11.50 3.90
N GLU A 54 18.58 12.27 4.83
CA GLU A 54 18.48 12.05 6.27
C GLU A 54 17.05 12.31 6.77
N ILE A 55 16.60 11.52 7.75
CA ILE A 55 15.29 11.72 8.38
C ILE A 55 15.35 12.97 9.26
N LEU A 56 14.43 13.89 9.03
CA LEU A 56 14.33 15.13 9.79
C LEU A 56 13.42 14.96 11.01
N VAL A 57 13.89 15.46 12.15
CA VAL A 57 13.11 15.63 13.37
C VAL A 57 12.94 17.12 13.63
N PHE A 58 11.77 17.54 14.10
CA PHE A 58 11.51 18.93 14.44
C PHE A 58 11.04 19.05 15.89
N ALA A 59 11.60 20.01 16.63
CA ALA A 59 11.29 20.22 18.03
C ALA A 59 10.20 21.30 18.18
N PHE A 60 8.96 20.86 18.35
CA PHE A 60 7.82 21.72 18.70
C PHE A 60 6.76 20.93 19.46
N SER A 61 5.75 21.64 19.96
CA SER A 61 4.62 21.03 20.65
C SER A 61 3.83 20.08 19.75
N GLU A 62 3.16 19.11 20.37
CA GLU A 62 2.29 18.15 19.68
C GLU A 62 1.17 18.84 18.87
N ASP A 63 0.56 19.88 19.44
CA ASP A 63 -0.52 20.63 18.77
C ASP A 63 -0.01 21.35 17.51
N THR A 64 1.21 21.89 17.57
CA THR A 64 1.88 22.48 16.41
C THR A 64 2.12 21.44 15.32
N ALA A 65 2.59 20.25 15.71
CA ALA A 65 2.83 19.14 14.78
C ALA A 65 1.54 18.72 14.05
N PHE A 66 0.44 18.57 14.80
CA PHE A 66 -0.86 18.25 14.23
C PHE A 66 -1.37 19.31 13.26
N ARG A 67 -1.24 20.59 13.63
CA ARG A 67 -1.65 21.70 12.77
C ARG A 67 -0.86 21.69 11.46
N ILE A 68 0.46 21.51 11.53
CA ILE A 68 1.33 21.40 10.36
C ILE A 68 0.86 20.27 9.44
N ILE A 69 0.56 19.08 9.97
CA ILE A 69 0.06 17.95 9.17
C ILE A 69 -1.24 18.36 8.45
N ARG A 70 -2.22 18.89 9.19
CA ARG A 70 -3.52 19.27 8.64
C ARG A 70 -3.37 20.30 7.51
N ASP A 71 -2.64 21.38 7.78
CA ASP A 71 -2.45 22.49 6.86
C ASP A 71 -1.69 22.04 5.60
N SER A 72 -0.78 21.07 5.74
CA SER A 72 -0.03 20.50 4.62
C SER A 72 -0.84 19.54 3.74
N MET A 73 -1.92 18.97 4.28
CA MET A 73 -2.84 18.10 3.54
C MET A 73 -3.89 18.87 2.75
N LEU A 74 -4.36 20.04 3.23
CA LEU A 74 -5.42 20.84 2.59
C LEU A 74 -5.21 21.13 1.09
N PRO A 75 -3.98 21.42 0.60
CA PRO A 75 -3.77 21.67 -0.83
C PRO A 75 -3.92 20.42 -1.72
N VAL A 76 -3.82 19.23 -1.12
CA VAL A 76 -3.72 17.96 -1.85
C VAL A 76 -5.00 17.12 -1.67
N VAL A 77 -5.58 17.16 -0.49
CA VAL A 77 -6.78 16.43 -0.11
C VAL A 77 -7.93 17.41 0.05
N ARG A 78 -9.08 17.06 -0.50
CA ARG A 78 -10.30 17.86 -0.37
C ARG A 78 -10.67 18.02 1.11
N GLU A 79 -10.83 19.26 1.56
CA GLU A 79 -10.98 19.66 2.97
C GLU A 79 -12.01 18.82 3.77
N GLY A 80 -13.12 18.41 3.15
CA GLY A 80 -14.15 17.60 3.79
C GLY A 80 -13.88 16.09 3.92
N THR A 81 -12.71 15.59 3.49
CA THR A 81 -12.33 14.18 3.63
C THR A 81 -11.19 13.95 4.60
N ILE A 82 -10.65 15.02 5.21
CA ILE A 82 -9.57 14.93 6.19
C ILE A 82 -10.19 14.62 7.56
N VAL A 83 -9.88 13.44 8.08
CA VAL A 83 -10.32 12.98 9.41
C VAL A 83 -9.12 12.55 10.23
N MET A 84 -9.24 12.48 11.56
CA MET A 84 -8.15 11.99 12.40
C MET A 84 -7.80 10.55 12.01
N ALA A 85 -6.51 10.21 12.04
CA ALA A 85 -6.07 8.87 11.73
C ALA A 85 -6.45 7.91 12.87
N ASP A 86 -7.11 6.79 12.54
CA ASP A 86 -7.44 5.71 13.50
C ASP A 86 -6.21 4.87 13.93
N SER A 87 -5.00 5.33 13.63
CA SER A 87 -3.78 4.58 13.89
C SER A 87 -3.25 4.87 15.30
N THR A 88 -2.44 3.95 15.85
CA THR A 88 -1.70 4.19 17.11
C THR A 88 -0.82 5.45 17.02
N LYS A 89 -0.46 5.86 15.80
CA LYS A 89 0.26 7.10 15.53
C LYS A 89 -0.74 8.25 15.35
N LYS A 90 -0.43 9.37 15.98
CA LYS A 90 -1.22 10.59 15.92
C LYS A 90 -1.06 11.26 14.54
N GLY A 91 -2.17 11.64 13.90
CA GLY A 91 -2.14 12.22 12.56
C GLY A 91 -3.51 12.41 11.92
N TYR A 92 -3.52 12.64 10.61
CA TYR A 92 -4.72 12.81 9.79
C TYR A 92 -4.70 11.85 8.60
N THR A 93 -5.88 11.39 8.21
CA THR A 93 -6.09 10.59 7.01
C THR A 93 -7.06 11.29 6.08
N GLY A 94 -6.89 11.06 4.78
CA GLY A 94 -7.66 11.68 3.72
C GLY A 94 -7.76 10.76 2.52
N THR A 95 -8.72 11.05 1.64
CA THR A 95 -8.92 10.27 0.41
C THR A 95 -8.72 11.14 -0.82
N VAL A 96 -7.86 10.67 -1.72
CA VAL A 96 -7.67 11.24 -3.05
C VAL A 96 -8.40 10.35 -4.06
N LYS A 97 -9.19 10.96 -4.96
CA LYS A 97 -9.96 10.24 -5.98
C LYS A 97 -9.39 10.54 -7.37
N LEU A 98 -9.27 9.50 -8.19
CA LEU A 98 -8.92 9.59 -9.60
C LEU A 98 -9.98 8.85 -10.42
N GLY A 99 -10.98 9.59 -10.90
CA GLY A 99 -12.15 8.98 -11.55
C GLY A 99 -12.94 8.11 -10.56
N LEU A 100 -13.00 6.80 -10.84
CA LEU A 100 -13.66 5.81 -9.99
C LEU A 100 -12.71 5.16 -8.97
N ASP A 101 -11.41 5.40 -9.08
CA ASP A 101 -10.40 4.87 -8.17
C ASP A 101 -10.19 5.85 -7.01
N SER A 102 -9.86 5.30 -5.84
CA SER A 102 -9.60 6.08 -4.64
C SER A 102 -8.41 5.53 -3.88
N ASP A 103 -7.62 6.43 -3.31
CA ASP A 103 -6.47 6.08 -2.49
C ASP A 103 -6.56 6.82 -1.16
N ARG A 104 -6.25 6.12 -0.08
CA ARG A 104 -6.22 6.68 1.26
C ARG A 104 -4.79 7.09 1.59
N ILE A 105 -4.62 8.33 1.98
CA ILE A 105 -3.34 8.90 2.42
C ILE A 105 -3.46 9.27 3.89
N THR A 106 -2.51 8.81 4.69
CA THR A 106 -2.44 9.04 6.12
C THR A 106 -1.11 9.68 6.45
N ALA A 107 -1.15 10.93 6.93
CA ALA A 107 0.02 11.63 7.43
C ALA A 107 0.06 11.53 8.95
N VAL A 108 1.17 11.06 9.49
CA VAL A 108 1.35 10.79 10.92
C VAL A 108 2.61 11.46 11.44
N MET A 109 2.58 11.84 12.71
CA MET A 109 3.76 12.21 13.47
C MET A 109 4.20 11.08 14.37
N ILE A 110 5.51 10.98 14.57
CA ILE A 110 6.14 9.96 15.39
C ILE A 110 7.09 10.68 16.34
N PRO A 111 6.92 10.53 17.67
CA PRO A 111 7.88 11.04 18.63
C PRO A 111 9.28 10.49 18.32
N ALA A 112 10.25 11.37 18.24
CA ALA A 112 11.63 11.04 17.90
C ALA A 112 12.59 12.01 18.60
N LYS A 113 13.84 11.59 18.78
CA LYS A 113 14.90 12.45 19.29
C LYS A 113 15.78 12.91 18.13
N GLY A 114 16.10 14.21 18.14
CA GLY A 114 16.95 14.82 17.14
C GLY A 114 18.15 15.51 17.77
N ARG A 115 19.26 15.59 17.03
CA ARG A 115 20.44 16.39 17.38
C ARG A 115 20.45 17.68 16.57
N ASN A 116 20.64 18.82 17.23
CA ASN A 116 20.88 20.09 16.53
C ASN A 116 22.35 20.25 16.14
N SER A 117 22.67 21.33 15.42
CA SER A 117 24.04 21.67 15.00
C SER A 117 25.02 21.86 16.17
N ALA A 118 24.53 22.27 17.34
CA ALA A 118 25.30 22.42 18.57
C ALA A 118 25.54 21.10 19.32
N GLY A 119 25.05 19.97 18.81
CA GLY A 119 25.18 18.66 19.45
C GLY A 119 24.17 18.38 20.57
N THR A 120 23.24 19.30 20.83
CA THR A 120 22.20 19.13 21.84
C THR A 120 21.12 18.17 21.34
N VAL A 121 20.70 17.24 22.20
CA VAL A 121 19.61 16.31 21.93
C VAL A 121 18.30 16.94 22.37
N LEU A 122 17.33 16.98 21.47
CA LEU A 122 15.99 17.52 21.71
C LEU A 122 14.94 16.47 21.35
N ASP A 123 13.88 16.43 22.17
CA ASP A 123 12.68 15.68 21.84
C ASP A 123 11.86 16.43 20.79
N GLY A 124 11.33 15.69 19.83
CA GLY A 124 10.55 16.26 18.74
C GLY A 124 9.75 15.21 18.00
N TYR A 125 9.40 15.54 16.76
CA TYR A 125 8.59 14.67 15.91
C TYR A 125 9.23 14.52 14.53
N ARG A 126 9.23 13.29 14.04
CA ARG A 126 9.43 12.98 12.61
C ARG A 126 8.09 12.70 11.97
N PHE A 127 8.01 12.94 10.67
CA PHE A 127 6.76 12.78 9.91
C PHE A 127 6.85 11.64 8.91
N GLU A 128 5.76 10.90 8.80
CA GLU A 128 5.57 9.87 7.78
C GLU A 128 4.24 10.10 7.06
N VAL A 129 4.23 9.88 5.76
CA VAL A 129 3.03 9.85 4.93
C VAL A 129 2.90 8.45 4.37
N ILE A 130 1.84 7.76 4.77
CA ILE A 130 1.51 6.41 4.35
C ILE A 130 0.38 6.51 3.34
N HIS A 131 0.48 5.82 2.22
CA HIS A 131 -0.61 5.72 1.25
C HIS A 131 -0.98 4.27 1.01
N SER A 132 -2.26 4.02 0.74
CA SER A 132 -2.80 2.68 0.50
C SER A 132 -4.01 2.71 -0.42
N GLY A 133 -4.00 1.86 -1.44
CA GLY A 133 -5.06 1.76 -2.44
C GLY A 133 -4.53 1.38 -3.81
N THR A 134 -5.36 1.56 -4.83
CA THR A 134 -5.12 1.13 -6.22
C THR A 134 -4.72 2.27 -7.15
N ALA A 135 -4.97 3.53 -6.77
CA ALA A 135 -4.74 4.70 -7.62
C ALA A 135 -3.28 5.17 -7.62
N ALA A 136 -2.38 4.35 -8.16
CA ALA A 136 -0.93 4.62 -8.17
C ALA A 136 -0.56 5.98 -8.81
N ALA A 137 -1.26 6.38 -9.87
CA ALA A 137 -0.99 7.61 -10.60
C ALA A 137 -1.29 8.88 -9.79
N ALA A 138 -2.32 8.86 -8.95
CA ALA A 138 -2.69 10.01 -8.12
C ALA A 138 -1.95 10.03 -6.77
N ARG A 139 -1.64 8.86 -6.20
CA ARG A 139 -1.16 8.78 -4.81
C ARG A 139 0.30 9.17 -4.61
N ILE A 140 1.21 8.79 -5.53
CA ILE A 140 2.65 9.07 -5.41
C ILE A 140 2.92 10.58 -5.43
N PRO A 141 2.38 11.37 -6.39
CA PRO A 141 2.56 12.82 -6.36
C PRO A 141 1.88 13.44 -5.14
N ALA A 142 0.66 13.01 -4.78
CA ALA A 142 -0.05 13.52 -3.61
C ALA A 142 0.73 13.30 -2.31
N SER A 143 1.23 12.08 -2.07
CA SER A 143 2.01 11.75 -0.86
C SER A 143 3.31 12.55 -0.81
N ARG A 144 3.97 12.72 -1.97
CA ARG A 144 5.19 13.53 -2.11
C ARG A 144 4.92 15.00 -1.83
N ASP A 145 3.82 15.54 -2.31
CA ASP A 145 3.45 16.93 -2.11
C ASP A 145 3.07 17.19 -0.64
N ILE A 146 2.34 16.26 -0.01
CA ILE A 146 2.03 16.34 1.42
C ILE A 146 3.31 16.34 2.25
N ILE A 147 4.22 15.37 2.04
CA ILE A 147 5.45 15.32 2.86
C ILE A 147 6.34 16.54 2.61
N ARG A 148 6.41 17.05 1.37
CA ARG A 148 7.15 18.27 1.05
C ARG A 148 6.55 19.49 1.77
N ASN A 149 5.23 19.61 1.78
CA ASN A 149 4.55 20.70 2.48
C ASN A 149 4.76 20.59 3.99
N ILE A 150 4.72 19.38 4.56
CA ILE A 150 5.01 19.15 5.98
C ILE A 150 6.43 19.63 6.33
N VAL A 151 7.44 19.16 5.59
CA VAL A 151 8.85 19.54 5.84
C VAL A 151 9.03 21.05 5.70
N ARG A 152 8.43 21.66 4.66
CA ARG A 152 8.50 23.11 4.44
C ARG A 152 7.86 23.89 5.60
N ASN A 153 6.64 23.54 6.00
CA ASN A 153 5.91 24.24 7.06
C ASN A 153 6.56 24.03 8.44
N ALA A 154 7.11 22.83 8.68
CA ALA A 154 7.89 22.54 9.87
C ALA A 154 9.18 23.36 9.93
N ALA A 155 9.91 23.47 8.83
CA ALA A 155 11.14 24.27 8.74
C ALA A 155 10.91 25.78 8.94
N MET A 156 9.70 26.29 8.67
CA MET A 156 9.33 27.67 9.01
C MET A 156 9.08 27.87 10.51
N THR A 157 8.85 26.79 11.26
CA THR A 157 8.45 26.82 12.67
C THR A 157 9.58 26.42 13.61
N SER A 158 10.41 25.47 13.20
CA SER A 158 11.53 24.93 13.97
C SER A 158 12.69 24.61 13.04
N GLU A 159 13.91 24.74 13.56
CA GLU A 159 15.10 24.22 12.89
C GLU A 159 15.01 22.68 12.76
N PRO A 160 15.48 22.12 11.63
CA PRO A 160 15.56 20.68 11.45
C PRO A 160 16.68 20.08 12.33
N LEU A 161 16.40 18.91 12.89
CA LEU A 161 17.31 18.12 13.69
C LEU A 161 17.63 16.81 12.97
N THR A 162 18.85 16.32 13.15
CA THR A 162 19.26 15.00 12.65
C THR A 162 18.76 13.92 13.59
N LEU A 163 18.03 12.92 13.08
CA LEU A 163 17.55 11.79 13.87
C LEU A 163 18.68 11.09 14.64
N ILE A 164 18.40 10.71 15.88
CA ILE A 164 19.25 9.85 16.71
C ILE A 164 18.44 8.58 17.02
N ASP A 165 18.97 7.42 16.63
CA ASP A 165 18.39 6.11 16.92
C ASP A 165 18.68 5.64 18.37
#